data_AF-A0A835QDT2-F1
#
_entry.id   AF-A0A835QDT2-F1
#
_cell.length_a   1.000
_cell.length_b   1.000
_cell.length_c   1.000
_cell.angle_alpha   90.00
_cell.angle_beta   90.00
_cell.angle_gamma   90.00
#
_symmetry.space_group_name_H-M   'P 1'
#
loop_
_entity.id
_entity.type
_entity.pdbx_description
1 polymer ?
#
loop_
_entity_poly.entity_id
_entity_poly.type
_entity_poly.pdbx_seq_one_letter_code
_entity_poly.pdbx_strand_id
1 'polypeptide(L)' 'MHLSENEGIEGKRFVVTGGLGFVGSALCLELMRRGAEEVRSLDTRNSSPWSADLRQKGVRCILGDVRQRKDV' A
#
# COMPACT_ATOMS: atom_id res chain seq x y z
N MET A 1 -21.40 -15.08 -10.75
CA MET A 1 -19.95 -15.09 -11.03
C MET A 1 -19.23 -15.38 -9.74
N HIS A 2 -18.28 -16.31 -9.73
CA HIS A 2 -17.38 -16.53 -8.60
C HIS A 2 -16.05 -15.88 -8.98
N LEU A 3 -15.78 -14.68 -8.47
CA LEU A 3 -14.52 -14.00 -8.69
C LEU A 3 -13.46 -14.68 -7.82
N SER A 4 -12.25 -14.89 -8.34
CA SER A 4 -11.14 -15.39 -7.52
C SER A 4 -10.65 -14.30 -6.55
N GLU A 5 -10.07 -14.67 -5.41
CA GLU A 5 -9.58 -13.70 -4.41
C GLU A 5 -8.56 -12.70 -4.98
N ASN A 6 -7.82 -13.11 -6.02
CA ASN A 6 -6.77 -12.34 -6.67
C ASN A 6 -7.26 -11.56 -7.89
N GLU A 7 -8.50 -11.78 -8.31
CA GLU A 7 -9.05 -11.16 -9.52
C GLU A 7 -9.05 -9.64 -9.39
N GLY A 8 -8.47 -8.97 -10.39
CA GLY A 8 -8.29 -7.51 -10.38
C GLY A 8 -7.13 -6.99 -9.52
N ILE A 9 -6.38 -7.86 -8.84
CA ILE A 9 -5.23 -7.49 -7.99
C ILE A 9 -3.91 -8.04 -8.54
N GLU A 10 -3.89 -9.32 -8.94
CA GLU A 10 -2.65 -9.97 -9.40
C GLU A 10 -2.05 -9.24 -10.62
N GLY A 11 -0.75 -8.97 -10.54
CA GLY A 11 -0.01 -8.25 -11.58
C GLY A 11 -0.41 -6.77 -11.73
N LYS A 12 -1.16 -6.18 -10.77
CA LYS A 12 -1.54 -4.76 -10.78
C LYS A 12 -0.71 -3.94 -9.81
N ARG A 13 -0.70 -2.62 -10.03
CA ARG A 13 0.03 -1.65 -9.22
C ARG A 13 -0.95 -0.78 -8.45
N PHE A 14 -0.67 -0.57 -7.17
CA PHE A 14 -1.54 0.17 -6.26
C PHE A 14 -0.78 1.27 -5.52
N VAL A 15 -1.48 2.37 -5.27
CA VAL A 15 -1.09 3.38 -4.29
C VAL A 15 -2.13 3.38 -3.19
N VAL A 16 -1.68 3.29 -1.93
CA VAL A 16 -2.53 3.38 -0.75
C VAL A 16 -2.17 4.67 0.00
N THR A 17 -3.07 5.65 -0.05
CA THR A 17 -2.95 6.86 0.75
C THR A 17 -3.29 6.56 2.21
N GLY A 18 -2.54 7.11 3.17
CA GLY A 18 -2.69 6.75 4.57
C GLY A 18 -2.16 5.34 4.89
N GLY A 19 -1.26 4.80 4.05
CA GLY A 19 -0.77 3.42 4.14
C GLY A 19 0.06 3.11 5.40
N LEU A 20 0.46 4.12 6.18
CA LEU A 20 1.07 3.92 7.50
C LEU A 20 0.03 3.98 8.64
N GLY A 21 -1.27 4.00 8.33
CA GLY A 21 -2.36 3.86 9.30
C GLY A 21 -2.75 2.39 9.47
N PHE A 22 -3.54 2.08 10.49
CA PHE A 22 -3.94 0.69 10.79
C PHE A 22 -4.62 -0.01 9.60
N VAL A 23 -5.65 0.63 9.00
CA VAL A 23 -6.36 0.06 7.85
C VAL A 23 -5.49 0.06 6.60
N GLY A 24 -4.78 1.16 6.35
CA GLY A 24 -3.93 1.31 5.17
C GLY A 24 -2.79 0.30 5.13
N SER A 25 -2.16 0.01 6.27
CA SER A 25 -1.07 -0.97 6.34
C SER A 25 -1.58 -2.39 6.12
N ALA A 26 -2.72 -2.76 6.73
CA ALA A 26 -3.36 -4.05 6.50
C ALA A 26 -3.74 -4.23 5.02
N LEU A 27 -4.30 -3.19 4.39
CA LEU A 27 -4.62 -3.21 2.97
C LEU A 27 -3.36 -3.37 2.09
N CYS A 28 -2.28 -2.65 2.39
CA CYS A 28 -1.02 -2.80 1.66
C CYS A 28 -0.51 -4.25 1.71
N LEU A 29 -0.51 -4.85 2.90
CA LEU A 29 -0.06 -6.23 3.10
C LEU A 29 -0.95 -7.23 2.35
N GLU A 30 -2.26 -7.01 2.34
CA GLU A 30 -3.21 -7.88 1.65
C GLU A 30 -3.08 -7.78 0.13
N LEU A 31 -2.86 -6.58 -0.42
CA LEU A 31 -2.57 -6.40 -1.85
C LEU A 31 -1.30 -7.14 -2.26
N MET A 32 -0.23 -7.03 -1.46
CA MET A 32 1.00 -7.81 -1.68
C MET A 32 0.74 -9.32 -1.62
N ARG A 33 -0.05 -9.79 -0.63
CA ARG A 33 -0.39 -11.20 -0.47
C ARG A 33 -1.15 -11.77 -1.68
N ARG A 34 -1.99 -10.96 -2.31
CA ARG A 34 -2.81 -11.32 -3.49
C ARG A 34 -2.09 -11.15 -4.83
N GLY A 35 -0.77 -10.90 -4.80
CA GLY A 35 0.05 -10.88 -6.00
C GLY A 35 0.05 -9.54 -6.75
N ALA A 36 -0.25 -8.43 -6.09
CA ALA A 36 0.02 -7.12 -6.67
C ALA A 36 1.49 -7.03 -7.11
N GLU A 37 1.73 -6.50 -8.31
CA GLU A 37 3.08 -6.28 -8.85
C GLU A 37 3.82 -5.23 -8.02
N GLU A 38 3.11 -4.18 -7.61
CA GLU A 38 3.68 -3.09 -6.81
C GLU A 38 2.62 -2.51 -5.87
N VAL A 39 3.02 -2.25 -4.63
CA VAL A 39 2.22 -1.47 -3.67
C VAL A 39 3.07 -0.35 -3.11
N ARG A 40 2.56 0.89 -3.23
CA ARG A 40 3.17 2.09 -2.65
C ARG A 40 2.28 2.67 -1.56
N SER A 41 2.80 2.85 -0.36
CA SER A 41 2.13 3.60 0.70
C SER A 41 2.51 5.07 0.58
N LEU A 42 1.53 5.97 0.43
CA LEU A 42 1.71 7.42 0.51
C LEU A 42 1.13 7.92 1.83
N ASP A 43 1.95 8.49 2.71
CA ASP A 43 1.48 8.95 4.02
C ASP A 43 2.23 10.23 4.44
N THR A 44 1.61 11.08 5.25
CA THR A 44 2.24 12.28 5.80
C THR A 44 3.22 11.95 6.93
N ARG A 45 3.24 10.71 7.41
CA ARG A 45 4.16 10.21 8.44
C ARG A 45 5.38 9.54 7.80
N ASN A 46 6.54 9.70 8.44
CA ASN A 46 7.77 9.01 8.03
C ASN A 46 7.85 7.55 8.51
N SER A 47 7.14 7.22 9.59
CA SER A 47 7.15 5.89 10.18
C SER A 47 5.88 5.61 10.98
N SER A 48 5.66 4.33 11.26
CA SER A 48 4.61 3.80 12.11
C SER A 48 5.04 2.43 12.66
N PRO A 49 4.32 1.86 13.63
CA PRO A 49 4.58 0.49 14.09
C PRO A 49 4.58 -0.56 12.95
N TRP A 50 3.86 -0.31 11.85
CA TRP A 50 3.75 -1.23 10.71
C TRP A 50 4.86 -1.05 9.66
N SER A 51 5.72 -0.04 9.79
CA SER A 51 6.67 0.31 8.73
C SER A 51 7.74 -0.76 8.46
N ALA A 52 8.13 -1.54 9.48
CA ALA A 52 9.06 -2.65 9.29
C ALA A 52 8.42 -3.76 8.43
N ASP A 53 7.22 -4.21 8.81
CA ASP A 53 6.48 -5.26 8.11
C ASP A 53 6.17 -4.88 6.66
N LEU A 54 5.73 -3.64 6.44
CA LEU A 54 5.46 -3.11 5.10
C LEU A 54 6.70 -3.21 4.20
N ARG A 55 7.85 -2.73 4.68
CA ARG A 55 9.11 -2.79 3.93
C ARG A 55 9.58 -4.22 3.71
N GLN A 56 9.46 -5.09 4.72
CA GLN A 56 9.81 -6.50 4.61
C GLN A 56 8.97 -7.22 3.54
N LYS A 57 7.71 -6.82 3.37
CA LYS A 57 6.81 -7.36 2.33
C LYS A 57 6.92 -6.64 0.98
N GLY A 58 7.90 -5.76 0.79
CA GLY A 58 8.16 -5.09 -0.48
C GLY A 58 7.29 -3.86 -0.75
N VAL A 59 6.53 -3.38 0.23
CA VAL A 59 5.74 -2.14 0.09
C VAL A 59 6.68 -0.94 0.15
N ARG A 60 6.63 -0.09 -0.89
CA ARG A 60 7.40 1.15 -0.93
C ARG A 60 6.69 2.25 -0.14
N CYS A 61 7.29 2.72 0.95
CA CYS A 61 6.75 3.83 1.74
C CYS A 61 7.26 5.18 1.22
N ILE A 62 6.35 6.10 0.94
CA ILE A 62 6.60 7.43 0.39
C ILE A 62 6.01 8.46 1.36
N LEU A 63 6.83 9.43 1.76
CA LEU A 63 6.36 10.60 2.50
C LEU A 63 5.72 11.58 1.51
N GLY A 64 4.48 11.98 1.76
CA GLY A 64 3.81 13.02 0.99
C GLY A 64 2.41 13.31 1.50
N ASP A 65 1.85 14.43 1.05
CA ASP A 65 0.52 14.89 1.42
C ASP A 65 -0.38 15.00 0.20
N VAL A 66 -1.48 14.25 0.19
CA VAL A 66 -2.46 14.27 -0.92
C VAL A 66 -3.10 15.64 -1.15
N ARG A 67 -3.03 16.56 -0.17
CA ARG A 67 -3.47 17.95 -0.30
C ARG A 67 -2.48 18.80 -1.11
N GLN A 68 -1.26 18.31 -1.33
CA GLN A 68 -0.20 18.98 -2.07
C GLN A 68 -0.07 18.36 -3.46
N ARG A 69 -0.39 19.12 -4.52
CA ARG A 69 -0.37 18.61 -5.91
C ARG A 69 0.98 18.04 -6.34
N LYS A 70 2.08 18.55 -5.80
CA LYS A 70 3.44 18.08 -6.12
C LYS A 70 3.77 16.68 -5.58
N ASP A 71 2.99 16.18 -4.63
CA ASP A 71 3.23 14.90 -3.95
C ASP A 71 2.39 13.74 -4.55
N VAL A 72 1.55 14.02 -5.57
CA VAL A 72 0.58 13.10 -6.18
C VAL A 72 0.79 12.93 -7.68
#